data_AF-A0A8H4W8A9-F1
#
_entry.id   AF-A0A8H4W8A9-F1
#
_cell.length_a   1.000
_cell.length_b   1.000
_cell.length_c   1.000
_cell.angle_alpha   90.00
_cell.angle_beta   90.00
_cell.angle_gamma   90.00
#
_symmetry.space_group_name_H-M   'P 1'
#
loop_
_entity.id
_entity.type
_entity.pdbx_description
1 polymer ?
#
loop_
_entity_poly.entity_id
_entity_poly.type
_entity_poly.pdbx_seq_one_letter_code
_entity_poly.pdbx_strand_id
1 'polypeptide(L)'
;MKLLDVRPWNSRSSDDSASLDWDHSELRSSEVGLNEIERMCFASDRDNLRDLQRIHQRAGGKAKVMLFGEFAGKKRAEEVDDPYYGGRDGFEIAYEQCTRFSKNFLKDTFPEAKA
;
A
#
# COMPACT_ATOMS: atom_id res chain seq x y z
N MET A 1 -27.70 3.34 13.71
CA MET A 1 -26.62 2.35 13.72
C MET A 1 -26.89 1.37 12.58
N LYS A 2 -26.21 1.55 11.44
CA LYS A 2 -26.29 0.66 10.29
C LYS A 2 -24.87 0.27 9.94
N LEU A 3 -24.64 -1.03 10.05
CA LEU A 3 -23.46 -1.78 9.64
C LEU A 3 -23.18 -1.44 8.16
N LEU A 4 -22.01 -0.90 7.85
CA LEU A 4 -21.57 -0.74 6.47
C LEU A 4 -20.98 -2.07 6.01
N ASP A 5 -21.90 -2.85 5.45
CA ASP A 5 -21.76 -3.84 4.39
C ASP A 5 -20.38 -3.80 3.69
N VAL A 6 -19.54 -4.78 4.01
CA VAL A 6 -18.32 -5.11 3.26
C VAL A 6 -18.80 -5.67 1.93
N ARG A 7 -18.97 -4.81 0.93
CA ARG A 7 -19.24 -5.29 -0.43
C ARG A 7 -17.99 -6.00 -0.93
N PRO A 8 -18.08 -7.30 -1.27
CA PRO A 8 -16.99 -7.99 -1.93
C PRO A 8 -16.75 -7.33 -3.28
N TRP A 9 -15.48 -7.25 -3.64
CA TRP A 9 -14.98 -6.91 -4.96
C TRP A 9 -15.85 -7.61 -6.02
N ASN A 10 -16.66 -6.87 -6.79
CA ASN A 10 -17.54 -7.49 -7.79
C ASN A 10 -17.24 -7.00 -9.21
N SER A 11 -16.62 -7.94 -9.94
CA SER A 11 -16.93 -8.37 -11.31
C SER A 11 -16.88 -7.34 -12.45
N ARG A 12 -15.72 -7.26 -13.10
CA ARG A 12 -15.60 -7.50 -14.55
C ARG A 12 -14.12 -7.68 -14.97
N SER A 13 -13.60 -8.88 -14.71
CA SER A 13 -12.90 -9.67 -15.72
C SER A 13 -12.88 -11.10 -15.19
N SER A 14 -13.76 -11.93 -15.73
CA SER A 14 -13.65 -13.38 -15.57
C SER A 14 -12.33 -13.81 -16.24
N ASP A 15 -11.66 -14.81 -15.66
CA ASP A 15 -10.55 -15.57 -16.25
C ASP A 15 -9.10 -15.10 -16.01
N ASP A 16 -8.75 -14.66 -14.80
CA ASP A 16 -7.36 -14.73 -14.32
C ASP A 16 -7.30 -15.19 -12.85
N SER A 17 -7.80 -16.40 -12.59
CA SER A 17 -7.51 -17.12 -11.35
C SER A 17 -6.11 -17.74 -11.44
N ALA A 18 -5.07 -16.90 -11.46
CA ALA A 18 -3.77 -17.33 -11.01
C ALA A 18 -3.84 -17.34 -9.48
N SER A 19 -4.15 -18.51 -8.91
CA SER A 19 -3.89 -18.78 -7.50
C SER A 19 -2.39 -18.56 -7.25
N LEU A 20 -2.04 -17.35 -6.83
CA LEU A 20 -0.77 -17.07 -6.18
C LEU A 20 -0.83 -17.78 -4.83
N ASP A 21 -0.48 -19.05 -4.86
CA ASP A 21 -0.17 -19.88 -3.70
C ASP A 21 1.12 -19.28 -3.12
N TRP A 22 0.97 -18.18 -2.39
CA TRP A 22 2.09 -17.45 -1.82
C TRP A 22 2.57 -18.22 -0.60
N ASP A 23 3.66 -18.96 -0.79
CA ASP A 23 4.29 -19.74 0.27
C ASP A 23 4.77 -18.83 1.40
N HIS A 24 4.12 -18.95 2.57
CA HIS A 24 4.51 -18.25 3.79
C HIS A 24 5.77 -18.85 4.46
N SER A 25 6.34 -19.94 3.93
CA SER A 25 7.37 -20.73 4.62
C SER A 25 8.74 -20.04 4.75
N GLU A 26 9.00 -18.96 4.01
CA GLU A 26 10.29 -18.26 4.03
C GLU A 26 10.32 -16.98 4.89
N LEU A 27 9.18 -16.57 5.47
CA LEU A 27 9.10 -15.41 6.36
C LEU A 27 9.59 -15.74 7.78
N ARG A 28 10.82 -16.26 7.90
CA ARG A 28 11.62 -16.16 9.14
C ARG A 28 12.36 -14.82 9.19
N SER A 29 11.74 -13.76 8.67
CA SER A 29 12.19 -12.40 8.92
C SER A 29 11.79 -12.04 10.35
N SER A 30 12.71 -11.46 11.12
CA SER A 30 12.55 -11.21 12.56
C SER A 30 11.15 -10.70 12.90
N GLU A 31 10.48 -11.32 13.88
CA GLU A 31 9.14 -10.96 14.36
C GLU A 31 8.99 -9.46 14.66
N VAL A 32 10.11 -8.79 14.97
CA VAL A 32 10.23 -7.34 15.16
C VAL A 32 9.92 -6.54 13.88
N GLY A 33 10.37 -6.98 12.70
CA GLY A 33 10.18 -6.28 11.44
C GLY A 33 8.74 -6.32 10.93
N LEU A 34 8.06 -7.46 11.09
CA LEU A 34 6.63 -7.59 10.71
C LEU A 34 5.76 -6.69 11.59
N ASN A 35 6.05 -6.63 12.89
CA ASN A 35 5.40 -5.72 13.84
C ASN A 35 5.54 -4.24 13.50
N GLU A 36 6.61 -3.86 12.80
CA GLU A 36 6.83 -2.48 12.33
C GLU A 36 5.99 -2.18 11.09
N ILE A 37 6.01 -3.09 10.10
CA ILE A 37 5.19 -2.96 8.87
C ILE A 37 3.69 -2.92 9.21
N GLU A 38 3.22 -3.76 10.13
CA GLU A 38 1.83 -3.79 10.59
C GLU A 38 1.35 -2.46 11.19
N ARG A 39 2.28 -1.62 11.66
CA ARG A 39 1.99 -0.30 12.21
C ARG A 39 2.12 0.81 11.18
N MET A 40 2.25 0.50 9.89
CA MET A 40 2.32 1.50 8.82
C MET A 40 1.04 1.50 7.99
N CYS A 41 0.51 2.69 7.72
CA CYS A 41 -0.65 2.88 6.85
C CYS A 41 -0.27 3.87 5.75
N PHE A 42 -0.31 3.40 4.51
CA PHE A 42 0.07 4.18 3.34
C PHE A 42 -1.15 4.72 2.61
N ALA A 43 -1.10 6.01 2.28
CA ALA A 43 -2.06 6.67 1.42
C ALA A 43 -1.53 6.72 -0.03
N SER A 44 -2.39 6.43 -0.99
CA SER A 44 -2.06 6.55 -2.42
C SER A 44 -1.94 8.01 -2.86
N ASP A 45 -2.84 8.87 -2.37
CA ASP A 45 -2.91 10.30 -2.71
C ASP A 45 -3.11 11.18 -1.46
N ARG A 46 -3.10 12.50 -1.63
CA ARG A 46 -3.25 13.44 -0.51
C ARG A 46 -4.64 13.47 0.11
N ASP A 47 -5.67 13.20 -0.66
CA ASP A 47 -7.04 13.18 -0.15
C ASP A 47 -7.24 11.98 0.79
N ASN A 48 -6.72 10.83 0.40
CA ASN A 48 -6.65 9.61 1.18
C ASN A 48 -5.81 9.85 2.45
N LEU A 49 -4.66 10.52 2.33
CA LEU A 49 -3.82 10.85 3.48
C LEU A 49 -4.60 11.70 4.50
N ARG A 50 -5.28 12.75 4.03
CA ARG A 50 -6.08 13.63 4.90
C ARG A 50 -7.17 12.85 5.64
N ASP A 51 -7.84 11.94 4.95
CA ASP A 51 -8.92 11.16 5.53
C ASP A 51 -8.40 10.13 6.54
N LEU A 52 -7.30 9.44 6.23
CA LEU A 52 -6.60 8.56 7.15
C LEU A 52 -6.10 9.29 8.40
N GLN A 53 -5.52 10.49 8.24
CA GLN A 53 -5.11 11.33 9.38
C GLN A 53 -6.29 11.72 10.27
N ARG A 54 -7.44 12.06 9.67
CA ARG A 54 -8.66 12.38 10.43
C ARG A 54 -9.17 11.18 11.22
N ILE A 55 -9.18 9.99 10.61
CA ILE A 55 -9.58 8.75 11.29
C ILE A 55 -8.60 8.43 12.41
N HIS A 56 -7.31 8.51 12.13
CA HIS A 56 -6.23 8.21 13.07
C HIS A 56 -6.29 9.11 14.32
N GLN A 57 -6.49 10.42 14.14
CA GLN A 57 -6.65 11.39 15.24
C GLN A 57 -7.85 11.06 16.13
N ARG A 58 -8.96 10.62 15.54
CA ARG A 58 -10.18 10.26 16.29
C ARG A 58 -10.04 8.94 17.04
N ALA A 59 -9.36 7.98 16.43
CA ALA A 59 -9.17 6.65 17.00
C ALA A 59 -8.03 6.58 18.02
N GLY A 60 -7.13 7.57 18.06
CA GLY A 60 -5.94 7.54 18.93
C GLY A 60 -4.97 6.41 18.56
N GLY A 61 -4.88 6.08 17.27
CA GLY A 61 -4.07 4.97 16.77
C GLY A 61 -2.57 5.19 17.00
N LYS A 62 -1.79 4.10 16.99
CA LYS A 62 -0.32 4.15 17.04
C LYS A 62 0.35 3.99 15.66
N ALA A 63 -0.46 3.79 14.62
CA ALA A 63 0.05 3.56 13.27
C ALA A 63 0.67 4.83 12.66
N LYS A 64 1.79 4.69 11.96
CA LYS A 64 2.39 5.75 11.16
C LYS A 64 1.60 5.91 9.87
N VAL A 65 0.97 7.06 9.69
CA VAL A 65 0.18 7.39 8.50
C VAL A 65 0.97 8.34 7.60
N MET A 66 1.24 7.93 6.35
CA MET A 66 2.02 8.72 5.39
C MET A 66 1.67 8.40 3.94
N LEU A 67 2.11 9.23 2.99
CA LEU A 67 1.98 8.93 1.56
C LEU A 67 2.90 7.79 1.16
N PHE A 68 2.43 6.90 0.29
CA PHE A 68 3.28 5.83 -0.23
C PHE A 68 4.39 6.38 -1.13
N GLY A 69 4.07 7.40 -1.92
CA GLY A 69 5.04 8.03 -2.82
C GLY A 69 6.11 8.85 -2.12
N GLU A 70 6.17 8.90 -0.78
CA GLU A 70 7.40 9.30 -0.06
C GLU A 70 8.59 8.42 -0.46
N PHE A 71 8.34 7.15 -0.81
CA PHE A 71 9.33 6.21 -1.31
C PHE A 71 9.53 6.30 -2.84
N ALA A 72 9.14 7.41 -3.47
CA ALA A 72 9.38 7.63 -4.89
C ALA A 72 10.86 7.70 -5.27
N GLY A 73 11.75 7.99 -4.32
CA GLY A 73 13.15 8.30 -4.62
C GLY A 73 13.33 9.67 -5.29
N LYS A 74 12.34 10.57 -5.14
CA LYS A 74 12.36 11.96 -5.62
C LYS A 74 12.34 12.94 -4.44
N LYS A 75 12.71 14.19 -4.70
CA LYS A 75 12.69 15.27 -3.68
C LYS A 75 11.29 15.59 -3.13
N ARG A 76 10.24 15.22 -3.85
CA ARG A 76 8.84 15.41 -3.46
C ARG A 76 8.13 14.08 -3.57
N ALA A 77 7.24 13.82 -2.61
CA ALA A 77 6.37 12.67 -2.64
C ALA A 77 5.51 12.68 -3.90
N GLU A 78 5.40 11.52 -4.52
CA GLU A 78 4.47 11.28 -5.62
C GLU A 78 3.10 10.84 -5.08
N GLU A 79 2.06 11.07 -5.88
CA GLU A 79 0.73 10.50 -5.66
C GLU A 79 0.53 9.39 -6.67
N VAL A 80 -0.15 8.32 -6.25
CA VAL A 80 -0.64 7.27 -7.12
C VAL A 80 -2.04 7.66 -7.51
N ASP A 81 -2.21 8.08 -8.76
CA ASP A 81 -3.51 8.42 -9.31
C ASP A 81 -4.41 7.17 -9.36
N ASP A 82 -5.72 7.37 -9.21
CA ASP A 82 -6.67 6.29 -9.33
C ASP A 82 -6.63 5.71 -10.77
N PRO A 83 -6.25 4.42 -10.92
CA PRO A 83 -6.03 3.82 -12.23
C PRO A 83 -7.31 3.75 -13.08
N TYR A 84 -8.49 3.80 -12.47
CA TYR A 84 -9.77 3.80 -13.18
C TYR A 84 -10.01 5.07 -14.01
N TYR A 85 -9.35 6.17 -13.66
CA TYR A 85 -9.46 7.46 -14.37
C TYR A 85 -8.28 7.73 -15.31
N GLY A 86 -7.24 6.89 -15.29
CA GLY A 86 -6.00 7.07 -16.06
C GLY A 86 -6.05 6.67 -17.54
N GLY A 87 -7.24 6.39 -18.09
CA GLY A 87 -7.38 5.95 -19.49
C GLY A 87 -6.89 4.52 -19.70
N ARG A 88 -6.21 4.25 -20.82
CA ARG A 88 -5.75 2.88 -21.16
C ARG A 88 -4.58 2.41 -20.29
N ASP A 89 -3.75 3.34 -19.85
CA ASP A 89 -2.46 3.03 -19.22
C ASP A 89 -2.46 3.27 -17.71
N GLY A 90 -3.60 3.68 -17.13
CA GLY A 90 -3.72 4.05 -15.71
C GLY A 90 -3.27 2.94 -14.74
N PHE A 91 -3.61 1.69 -15.05
CA PHE A 91 -3.18 0.54 -14.25
C PHE A 91 -1.68 0.25 -14.38
N GLU A 92 -1.11 0.41 -15.58
CA GLU A 92 0.32 0.19 -15.82
C GLU A 92 1.15 1.23 -15.05
N ILE A 93 0.76 2.49 -15.13
CA ILE A 93 1.41 3.60 -14.39
C ILE A 93 1.33 3.35 -12.87
N ALA A 94 0.14 3.03 -12.35
CA ALA A 94 -0.03 2.77 -10.92
C ALA A 94 0.79 1.55 -10.46
N TYR A 95 0.87 0.51 -11.29
CA TYR A 95 1.70 -0.68 -11.01
C TYR A 95 3.19 -0.35 -10.97
N GLU A 96 3.70 0.43 -11.93
CA GLU A 96 5.09 0.86 -11.96
C GLU A 96 5.45 1.72 -10.74
N GLN A 97 4.57 2.65 -10.36
CA GLN A 97 4.72 3.48 -9.17
C GLN A 97 4.78 2.61 -7.90
N CYS A 98 3.77 1.76 -7.68
CA CYS A 98 3.71 0.88 -6.52
C CYS A 98 4.93 -0.06 -6.44
N THR A 99 5.35 -0.62 -7.56
CA THR A 99 6.54 -1.50 -7.62
C THR A 99 7.80 -0.75 -7.22
N ARG A 100 8.00 0.47 -7.75
CA ARG A 100 9.16 1.30 -7.41
C ARG A 100 9.14 1.73 -5.94
N PHE A 101 7.97 2.15 -5.44
CA PHE A 101 7.82 2.59 -4.05
C PHE A 101 8.10 1.44 -3.09
N SER A 102 7.58 0.24 -3.35
CA SER A 102 7.85 -0.96 -2.55
C SER A 102 9.34 -1.30 -2.48
N LYS A 103 10.06 -1.25 -3.61
CA LYS A 103 11.51 -1.52 -3.65
C LYS A 103 12.30 -0.53 -2.80
N ASN A 104 11.98 0.76 -2.93
CA ASN A 104 12.64 1.80 -2.15
C ASN A 104 12.28 1.72 -0.66
N PHE A 105 11.01 1.46 -0.33
CA PHE A 105 10.56 1.25 1.03
C PHE A 105 11.33 0.12 1.73
N LEU A 106 11.45 -1.04 1.08
CA LEU A 106 12.19 -2.17 1.62
C LEU A 106 13.67 -1.84 1.84
N LYS A 107 14.29 -1.15 0.87
CA LYS A 107 15.70 -0.73 0.98
C LYS A 107 15.93 0.27 2.12
N ASP A 108 15.02 1.22 2.30
CA ASP A 108 15.15 2.29 3.29
C ASP A 108 14.81 1.81 4.70
N THR A 109 13.85 0.90 4.83
CA THR A 109 13.33 0.40 6.12
C THR A 109 14.07 -0.84 6.60
N PHE A 110 14.52 -1.70 5.68
CA PHE A 110 15.23 -2.95 5.97
C PHE A 110 16.53 -3.05 5.17
N PRO A 111 17.51 -2.15 5.40
CA PRO A 111 18.77 -2.15 4.65
C PRO A 111 19.57 -3.45 4.77
N GLU A 112 19.36 -4.19 5.87
CA GLU A 112 20.05 -5.44 6.18
C GLU A 112 19.33 -6.68 5.61
N ALA A 113 18.08 -6.54 5.14
CA ALA A 113 17.35 -7.62 4.51
C ALA A 113 17.91 -7.84 3.10
N LYS A 114 18.72 -8.88 2.92
CA LYS A 114 19.21 -9.29 1.61
C LYS A 114 18.01 -9.68 0.73
N ALA A 115 17.87 -8.99 -0.40
CA ALA A 115 16.93 -9.32 -1.47
C ALA A 115 17.34 -10.60 -2.21
#